data_AF-A0A2H3BUW6-F1
#
_entry.id   AF-A0A2H3BUW6-F1
#
_cell.length_a   1.000
_cell.length_b   1.000
_cell.length_c   1.000
_cell.angle_alpha   90.00
_cell.angle_beta   90.00
_cell.angle_gamma   90.00
#
_symmetry.space_group_name_H-M   'P 1'
#
loop_
_entity.id
_entity.type
_entity.pdbx_description
1 polymer ?
#
loop_
_entity_poly.entity_id
_entity_poly.type
_entity_poly.pdbx_seq_one_letter_code
_entity_poly.pdbx_strand_id
1 'polypeptide(L)'
;RYANMDFIFWSAVKNTKVKDVLLAYDVGCQYKINLEERRKKLPLPLRHKASSPAVSVALPVWHGDIHKIECKTENSLLYQLGAAKSDGEALERLWAVLNQIAWQTKEMQPEVRHDAIEDKVDCHNYHKNVGLGLFASYLSGAWFISLMKSPGTTLQRWLTLAIDEHKVQIQEFKDINSTLDRSLRSEWKQMIDDWTLDWSKPSPYKPRIFGNSITKAEVKLHLQHEELEKVKAGSVSIKGMSMTGFLIAGLELEGEQLRIRSEVKASNLTCQREGKVHEQHIAWFKRLGVFRQMQAIYMPGCVALIEAKEAVCDSDAQAPAAEEVRLWLPSQVPSDEHLFVCDPKLFDTEFRLCEGQCADALTSLRSKLMACQHLIRYRNANIVGQRMSTRARTIIDTVSDHIDATAEKYCCAREAMVHLRGEEACGEYKVLAKDDITAVQVQEQDAKATKKLSKIGGRQSRGAPVVREKPPKISWIWMALGGPGSEVDGGVHESVRVEWLKALAQKTRWCEEVALLHEEMKRTCLSLRFKVNEWQQHADQVNTAVVEEVRRGRHAYALKQSMYRERMSGAFEAMWGRKANWEPVGDDGVESDSSDDDVQVEEVSI
;
A
#
# COMPACT_ATOMS: atom_id res chain seq x y z
N ARG A 1 -12.71 -20.91 -18.24
CA ARG A 1 -12.27 -19.52 -17.97
C ARG A 1 -10.90 -19.23 -18.58
N TYR A 2 -9.81 -19.88 -18.15
CA TYR A 2 -8.44 -19.47 -18.52
C TYR A 2 -7.79 -20.18 -19.72
N ALA A 3 -8.47 -21.11 -20.41
CA ALA A 3 -7.87 -21.97 -21.44
C ALA A 3 -7.05 -21.23 -22.52
N ASN A 4 -7.54 -20.08 -23.01
CA ASN A 4 -6.83 -19.28 -24.01
C ASN A 4 -5.55 -18.65 -23.42
N MET A 5 -5.63 -18.09 -22.20
CA MET A 5 -4.47 -17.51 -21.50
C MET A 5 -3.43 -18.56 -21.14
N ASP A 6 -3.88 -19.73 -20.66
CA ASP A 6 -3.01 -20.87 -20.37
C ASP A 6 -2.27 -21.31 -21.66
N PHE A 7 -2.98 -21.42 -22.79
CA PHE A 7 -2.37 -21.76 -24.08
C PHE A 7 -1.37 -20.70 -24.56
N ILE A 8 -1.73 -19.41 -24.51
CA ILE A 8 -0.86 -18.29 -24.94
C ILE A 8 0.41 -18.25 -24.08
N PHE A 9 0.26 -18.26 -22.75
CA PHE A 9 1.38 -18.17 -21.81
C PHE A 9 2.36 -19.33 -21.97
N TRP A 10 1.87 -20.58 -21.91
CA TRP A 10 2.74 -21.74 -22.02
C TRP A 10 3.33 -21.92 -23.44
N SER A 11 2.68 -21.40 -24.48
CA SER A 11 3.26 -21.35 -25.84
C SER A 11 4.37 -20.30 -25.96
N ALA A 12 4.22 -19.14 -25.32
CA ALA A 12 5.25 -18.08 -25.32
C ALA A 12 6.51 -18.47 -24.52
N VAL A 13 6.33 -19.22 -23.42
CA VAL A 13 7.42 -19.76 -22.58
C VAL A 13 8.02 -21.04 -23.19
N LYS A 14 7.42 -21.61 -24.23
CA LYS A 14 7.94 -22.83 -24.86
C LYS A 14 9.31 -22.57 -25.50
N ASN A 15 10.28 -23.44 -25.19
CA ASN A 15 11.67 -23.38 -25.68
C ASN A 15 12.49 -22.15 -25.21
N THR A 16 12.00 -21.33 -24.26
CA THR A 16 12.82 -20.25 -23.69
C THR A 16 13.91 -20.82 -22.79
N LYS A 17 15.17 -20.41 -22.98
CA LYS A 17 16.31 -20.83 -22.14
C LYS A 17 16.48 -19.96 -20.87
N VAL A 18 15.38 -19.53 -20.26
CA VAL A 18 15.40 -18.75 -19.00
C VAL A 18 15.14 -19.66 -17.81
N LYS A 19 15.71 -19.33 -16.65
CA LYS A 19 15.47 -20.07 -15.40
C LYS A 19 14.15 -19.66 -14.74
N ASP A 20 13.81 -18.38 -14.82
CA ASP A 20 12.69 -17.76 -14.10
C ASP A 20 11.86 -16.86 -15.03
N VAL A 21 10.55 -16.81 -14.79
CA VAL A 21 9.59 -15.95 -15.49
C VAL A 21 8.66 -15.28 -14.47
N LEU A 22 8.68 -13.95 -14.45
CA LEU A 22 7.75 -13.14 -13.67
C LEU A 22 6.58 -12.70 -14.57
N LEU A 23 5.36 -13.12 -14.21
CA LEU A 23 4.12 -12.78 -14.90
C LEU A 23 3.31 -11.76 -14.08
N ALA A 24 3.25 -10.51 -14.56
CA ALA A 24 2.31 -9.51 -14.05
C ALA A 24 0.95 -9.66 -14.75
N TYR A 25 -0.14 -9.78 -13.99
CA TYR A 25 -1.50 -9.90 -14.53
C TYR A 25 -2.54 -9.41 -13.52
N ASP A 26 -3.55 -8.65 -13.97
CA ASP A 26 -4.51 -7.91 -13.10
C ASP A 26 -5.36 -8.83 -12.20
N VAL A 27 -5.57 -10.07 -12.66
CA VAL A 27 -6.22 -11.15 -11.91
C VAL A 27 -5.24 -12.28 -11.57
N GLY A 28 -3.94 -11.98 -11.52
CA GLY A 28 -2.84 -12.90 -11.26
C GLY A 28 -3.02 -13.72 -9.98
N CYS A 29 -3.53 -13.11 -8.91
CA CYS A 29 -3.89 -13.77 -7.66
C CYS A 29 -4.91 -14.91 -7.83
N GLN A 30 -5.89 -14.78 -8.74
CA GLN A 30 -6.86 -15.84 -9.07
C GLN A 30 -6.29 -16.82 -10.11
N TYR A 31 -5.49 -16.31 -11.04
CA TYR A 31 -4.91 -17.09 -12.14
C TYR A 31 -3.90 -18.13 -11.64
N LYS A 32 -3.08 -17.77 -10.63
CA LYS A 32 -1.99 -18.61 -10.11
C LYS A 32 -2.44 -19.88 -9.39
N ILE A 33 -3.54 -19.82 -8.62
CA ILE A 33 -4.00 -20.87 -7.68
C ILE A 33 -4.01 -22.27 -8.31
N ASN A 34 -4.49 -22.39 -9.55
CA ASN A 34 -4.61 -23.66 -10.27
C ASN A 34 -3.77 -23.69 -11.56
N LEU A 35 -2.71 -22.88 -11.68
CA LEU A 35 -1.96 -22.73 -12.94
C LEU A 35 -1.35 -24.06 -13.41
N GLU A 36 -0.66 -24.78 -12.52
CA GLU A 36 -0.03 -26.06 -12.86
C GLU A 36 -1.06 -27.20 -13.07
N GLU A 37 -2.17 -27.22 -12.31
CA GLU A 37 -3.27 -28.18 -12.54
C GLU A 37 -3.99 -27.95 -13.88
N ARG A 38 -4.08 -26.70 -14.35
CA ARG A 38 -4.57 -26.39 -15.70
C ARG A 38 -3.53 -26.77 -16.77
N ARG A 39 -2.24 -26.57 -16.50
CA ARG A 39 -1.15 -26.95 -17.41
C ARG A 39 -1.21 -28.43 -17.81
N LYS A 40 -1.49 -29.34 -16.87
CA LYS A 40 -1.67 -30.79 -17.13
C LYS A 40 -2.72 -31.10 -18.21
N LYS A 41 -3.66 -30.18 -18.49
CA LYS A 41 -4.77 -30.35 -19.45
C LYS A 41 -4.44 -29.84 -20.86
N LEU A 42 -3.35 -29.09 -21.04
CA LEU A 42 -2.90 -28.55 -22.34
C LEU A 42 -2.40 -29.66 -23.29
N PRO A 43 -2.09 -29.38 -24.57
CA PRO A 43 -1.42 -30.35 -25.44
C PRO A 43 -0.07 -30.82 -24.88
N LEU A 44 0.32 -32.08 -25.17
CA LEU A 44 1.56 -32.71 -24.66
C LEU A 44 2.81 -31.80 -24.76
N PRO A 45 3.08 -31.09 -25.88
CA PRO A 45 4.27 -30.24 -26.00
C PRO A 45 4.33 -29.04 -25.04
N LEU A 46 3.27 -28.75 -24.28
CA LEU A 46 3.21 -27.68 -23.27
C LEU A 46 3.21 -28.23 -21.82
N ARG A 47 3.04 -29.55 -21.62
CA ARG A 47 2.97 -30.19 -20.29
C ARG A 47 4.33 -30.41 -19.63
N HIS A 48 5.41 -30.53 -20.40
CA HIS A 48 6.70 -31.00 -19.89
C HIS A 48 7.40 -29.96 -19.00
N LYS A 49 7.56 -30.30 -17.71
CA LYS A 49 8.17 -29.42 -16.69
C LYS A 49 9.71 -29.37 -16.76
N ALA A 50 10.37 -30.44 -17.23
CA ALA A 50 11.83 -30.62 -17.14
C ALA A 50 12.69 -29.55 -17.86
N SER A 51 12.10 -28.76 -18.75
CA SER A 51 12.75 -27.65 -19.47
C SER A 51 12.02 -26.31 -19.31
N SER A 52 11.16 -26.18 -18.31
CA SER A 52 10.36 -24.97 -18.07
C SER A 52 10.93 -24.11 -16.95
N PRO A 53 10.86 -22.78 -17.07
CA PRO A 53 11.24 -21.89 -15.99
C PRO A 53 10.31 -22.00 -14.78
N ALA A 54 10.80 -21.57 -13.62
CA ALA A 54 9.95 -21.23 -12.49
C ALA A 54 9.06 -20.03 -12.86
N VAL A 55 7.78 -20.06 -12.46
CA VAL A 55 6.80 -19.03 -12.81
C VAL A 55 6.27 -18.35 -11.56
N SER A 56 6.69 -17.10 -11.35
CA SER A 56 6.15 -16.22 -10.30
C SER A 56 5.04 -15.37 -10.88
N VAL A 57 3.92 -15.23 -10.17
CA VAL A 57 2.76 -14.42 -10.62
C VAL A 57 2.50 -13.28 -9.65
N ALA A 58 2.41 -12.06 -10.18
CA ALA A 58 2.23 -10.82 -9.43
C ALA A 58 1.05 -9.99 -9.97
N LEU A 59 0.55 -9.09 -9.13
CA LEU A 59 -0.41 -8.05 -9.51
C LEU A 59 0.36 -6.79 -9.95
N PRO A 60 0.01 -6.17 -11.10
CA PRO A 60 0.50 -4.84 -11.48
C PRO A 60 0.22 -3.80 -10.37
N VAL A 61 1.09 -2.79 -10.28
CA VAL A 61 1.17 -1.90 -9.11
C VAL A 61 -0.10 -1.08 -8.89
N TRP A 62 -0.75 -0.63 -9.96
CA TRP A 62 -1.99 0.14 -9.89
C TRP A 62 -3.20 -0.79 -9.75
N HIS A 63 -3.23 -1.90 -10.49
CA HIS A 63 -4.30 -2.90 -10.37
C HIS A 63 -4.40 -3.51 -8.97
N GLY A 64 -3.27 -3.65 -8.26
CA GLY A 64 -3.24 -4.13 -6.87
C GLY A 64 -4.10 -3.32 -5.90
N ASP A 65 -4.33 -2.03 -6.14
CA ASP A 65 -5.16 -1.16 -5.28
C ASP A 65 -6.66 -1.53 -5.29
N ILE A 66 -7.10 -2.30 -6.30
CA ILE A 66 -8.50 -2.73 -6.45
C ILE A 66 -8.76 -4.06 -5.69
N HIS A 67 -7.71 -4.71 -5.18
CA HIS A 67 -7.79 -5.95 -4.41
C HIS A 67 -7.89 -5.68 -2.90
N LYS A 68 -8.29 -6.70 -2.13
CA LYS A 68 -8.19 -6.66 -0.66
C LYS A 68 -6.74 -6.48 -0.22
N ILE A 69 -6.52 -5.85 0.93
CA ILE A 69 -5.19 -5.46 1.44
C ILE A 69 -4.25 -6.67 1.58
N GLU A 70 -4.77 -7.83 1.98
CA GLU A 70 -4.01 -9.08 2.09
C GLU A 70 -3.52 -9.53 0.71
N CYS A 71 -4.45 -9.64 -0.25
CA CYS A 71 -4.17 -10.02 -1.63
C CYS A 71 -3.19 -9.05 -2.30
N LYS A 72 -3.36 -7.73 -2.10
CA LYS A 72 -2.45 -6.70 -2.58
C LYS A 72 -1.04 -6.91 -2.01
N THR A 73 -0.91 -7.06 -0.70
CA THR A 73 0.38 -7.18 0.00
C THR A 73 1.14 -8.43 -0.44
N GLU A 74 0.46 -9.58 -0.50
CA GLU A 74 1.05 -10.87 -0.90
C GLU A 74 1.48 -10.95 -2.37
N ASN A 75 0.78 -10.25 -3.26
CA ASN A 75 0.99 -10.35 -4.71
C ASN A 75 1.60 -9.07 -5.31
N SER A 76 2.01 -8.11 -4.49
CA SER A 76 2.54 -6.82 -4.94
C SER A 76 3.82 -6.99 -5.76
N LEU A 77 3.81 -6.50 -7.00
CA LEU A 77 4.99 -6.46 -7.87
C LEU A 77 6.17 -5.70 -7.23
N LEU A 78 5.90 -4.75 -6.31
CA LEU A 78 6.93 -3.97 -5.61
C LEU A 78 7.86 -4.84 -4.74
N TYR A 79 7.35 -5.98 -4.23
CA TYR A 79 8.10 -6.86 -3.34
C TYR A 79 8.72 -8.07 -4.05
N GLN A 80 8.38 -8.29 -5.33
CA GLN A 80 8.82 -9.46 -6.09
C GLN A 80 10.26 -9.33 -6.60
N LEU A 81 11.07 -10.37 -6.39
CA LEU A 81 12.44 -10.47 -6.87
C LEU A 81 12.49 -10.41 -8.41
N GLY A 82 13.44 -9.67 -8.97
CA GLY A 82 13.60 -9.49 -10.41
C GLY A 82 12.55 -8.59 -11.08
N ALA A 83 11.64 -7.99 -10.31
CA ALA A 83 10.70 -6.98 -10.82
C ALA A 83 11.35 -5.60 -11.00
N ALA A 84 12.44 -5.31 -10.27
CA ALA A 84 13.07 -4.00 -10.18
C ALA A 84 12.03 -2.88 -9.92
N LYS A 85 12.05 -1.78 -10.70
CA LYS A 85 11.03 -0.71 -10.64
C LYS A 85 10.00 -0.80 -11.78
N SER A 86 9.72 -2.02 -12.25
CA SER A 86 8.60 -2.29 -13.18
C SER A 86 7.24 -2.12 -12.50
N ASP A 87 6.24 -1.67 -13.24
CA ASP A 87 4.89 -1.46 -12.73
C ASP A 87 3.83 -2.42 -13.29
N GLY A 88 4.13 -3.15 -14.37
CA GLY A 88 3.20 -4.07 -15.04
C GLY A 88 2.19 -3.41 -15.99
N GLU A 89 1.97 -2.09 -15.87
CA GLU A 89 0.89 -1.34 -16.55
C GLU A 89 1.22 -0.93 -18.00
N ALA A 90 2.25 -1.51 -18.61
CA ALA A 90 2.79 -1.04 -19.90
C ALA A 90 1.83 -1.26 -21.09
N LEU A 91 1.05 -2.35 -21.06
CA LEU A 91 0.13 -2.73 -22.15
C LEU A 91 -1.07 -1.77 -22.24
N GLU A 92 -1.65 -1.38 -21.11
CA GLU A 92 -2.81 -0.46 -21.10
C GLU A 92 -2.45 0.96 -21.57
N ARG A 93 -1.23 1.41 -21.26
CA ARG A 93 -0.73 2.71 -21.70
C ARG A 93 -0.66 2.83 -23.23
N LEU A 94 -0.50 1.70 -23.94
CA LEU A 94 -0.56 1.67 -25.39
C LEU A 94 -1.96 2.00 -25.92
N TRP A 95 -3.03 1.68 -25.19
CA TRP A 95 -4.40 2.05 -25.58
C TRP A 95 -4.57 3.57 -25.70
N ALA A 96 -3.89 4.39 -24.88
CA ALA A 96 -3.94 5.84 -25.01
C ALA A 96 -3.39 6.35 -26.36
N VAL A 97 -2.46 5.60 -26.97
CA VAL A 97 -1.94 5.88 -28.32
C VAL A 97 -2.88 5.31 -29.39
N LEU A 98 -3.31 4.05 -29.24
CA LEU A 98 -4.17 3.38 -30.22
C LEU A 98 -5.59 3.96 -30.29
N ASN A 99 -6.12 4.53 -29.21
CA ASN A 99 -7.42 5.21 -29.20
C ASN A 99 -7.45 6.45 -30.10
N GLN A 100 -6.30 7.03 -30.45
CA GLN A 100 -6.23 8.16 -31.40
C GLN A 100 -6.44 7.70 -32.85
N ILE A 101 -5.92 6.52 -33.22
CA ILE A 101 -6.11 5.94 -34.56
C ILE A 101 -7.48 5.28 -34.75
N ALA A 102 -8.20 4.98 -33.66
CA ALA A 102 -9.56 4.40 -33.71
C ALA A 102 -10.56 5.27 -34.49
N TRP A 103 -10.39 6.60 -34.47
CA TRP A 103 -11.21 7.53 -35.26
C TRP A 103 -10.88 7.48 -36.76
N GLN A 104 -9.58 7.45 -37.10
CA GLN A 104 -9.11 7.38 -38.49
C GLN A 104 -9.50 6.07 -39.18
N THR A 105 -9.48 4.96 -38.42
CA THR A 105 -9.77 3.61 -38.91
C THR A 105 -11.26 3.27 -38.93
N LYS A 106 -12.14 4.17 -38.49
CA LYS A 106 -13.58 3.91 -38.35
C LYS A 106 -14.29 3.72 -39.70
N GLU A 107 -13.90 4.48 -40.72
CA GLU A 107 -14.54 4.51 -42.04
C GLU A 107 -13.75 3.71 -43.10
N MET A 108 -12.62 3.10 -42.72
CA MET A 108 -11.80 2.27 -43.60
C MET A 108 -12.44 0.90 -43.85
N GLN A 109 -12.27 0.39 -45.07
CA GLN A 109 -12.59 -1.01 -45.42
C GLN A 109 -11.76 -1.99 -44.58
N PRO A 110 -12.23 -3.23 -44.33
CA PRO A 110 -11.61 -4.16 -43.37
C PRO A 110 -10.11 -4.42 -43.59
N GLU A 111 -9.71 -4.58 -44.86
CA GLU A 111 -8.34 -4.88 -45.28
C GLU A 111 -7.45 -3.66 -45.08
N VAL A 112 -7.86 -2.51 -45.64
CA VAL A 112 -7.16 -1.22 -45.49
C VAL A 112 -7.05 -0.81 -44.02
N ARG A 113 -8.06 -1.13 -43.21
CA ARG A 113 -8.07 -0.91 -41.76
C ARG A 113 -7.02 -1.76 -41.04
N HIS A 114 -6.81 -3.01 -41.46
CA HIS A 114 -5.82 -3.88 -40.86
C HIS A 114 -4.41 -3.34 -41.14
N ASP A 115 -4.09 -3.07 -42.41
CA ASP A 115 -2.80 -2.50 -42.83
C ASP A 115 -2.52 -1.15 -42.14
N ALA A 116 -3.55 -0.29 -42.00
CA ALA A 116 -3.43 1.00 -41.31
C ALA A 116 -3.21 0.87 -39.80
N ILE A 117 -3.65 -0.22 -39.16
CA ILE A 117 -3.35 -0.49 -37.75
C ILE A 117 -1.92 -1.03 -37.61
N GLU A 118 -1.52 -1.98 -38.44
CA GLU A 118 -0.16 -2.54 -38.44
C GLU A 118 0.89 -1.45 -38.68
N ASP A 119 0.74 -0.59 -39.70
CA ASP A 119 1.65 0.56 -39.94
C ASP A 119 1.82 1.45 -38.70
N LYS A 120 0.74 1.69 -37.95
CA LYS A 120 0.76 2.54 -36.75
C LYS A 120 1.42 1.83 -35.56
N VAL A 121 1.24 0.52 -35.43
CA VAL A 121 1.90 -0.31 -34.40
C VAL A 121 3.40 -0.44 -34.72
N ASP A 122 3.78 -0.70 -35.97
CA ASP A 122 5.17 -0.74 -36.41
C ASP A 122 5.86 0.61 -36.27
N CYS A 123 5.19 1.70 -36.61
CA CYS A 123 5.66 3.06 -36.38
C CYS A 123 5.88 3.33 -34.88
N HIS A 124 4.99 2.86 -33.99
CA HIS A 124 5.19 2.93 -32.54
C HIS A 124 6.40 2.12 -32.07
N ASN A 125 6.53 0.87 -32.54
CA ASN A 125 7.66 -0.01 -32.23
C ASN A 125 9.00 0.57 -32.69
N TYR A 126 9.05 1.12 -33.91
CA TYR A 126 10.22 1.80 -34.45
C TYR A 126 10.60 3.02 -33.59
N HIS A 127 9.65 3.89 -33.27
CA HIS A 127 9.90 5.04 -32.40
C HIS A 127 10.38 4.63 -31.00
N LYS A 128 9.84 3.55 -30.42
CA LYS A 128 10.28 3.01 -29.14
C LYS A 128 11.74 2.53 -29.22
N ASN A 129 12.09 1.74 -30.23
CA ASN A 129 13.44 1.21 -30.43
C ASN A 129 14.47 2.32 -30.65
N VAL A 130 14.15 3.33 -31.48
CA VAL A 130 15.00 4.52 -31.68
C VAL A 130 15.12 5.34 -30.39
N GLY A 131 14.01 5.51 -29.66
CA GLY A 131 13.92 6.29 -28.43
C GLY A 131 14.80 5.79 -27.27
N LEU A 132 15.14 4.50 -27.24
CA LEU A 132 16.02 3.93 -26.20
C LEU A 132 17.31 4.74 -26.02
N GLY A 133 17.91 5.20 -27.13
CA GLY A 133 19.13 6.02 -27.11
C GLY A 133 19.03 7.46 -27.62
N LEU A 134 18.09 7.82 -28.51
CA LEU A 134 18.20 9.03 -29.36
C LEU A 134 18.54 10.34 -28.63
N PHE A 135 19.54 11.07 -29.12
CA PHE A 135 19.98 12.36 -28.57
C PHE A 135 19.23 13.54 -29.21
N ALA A 136 18.61 14.41 -28.40
CA ALA A 136 17.78 15.51 -28.90
C ALA A 136 18.56 16.73 -29.46
N SER A 137 19.90 16.77 -29.37
CA SER A 137 20.67 17.99 -29.66
C SER A 137 20.94 18.27 -31.15
N TYR A 138 20.71 17.31 -32.05
CA TYR A 138 21.11 17.42 -33.46
C TYR A 138 19.96 17.83 -34.40
N LEU A 139 18.77 18.08 -33.87
CA LEU A 139 17.62 18.59 -34.63
C LEU A 139 17.26 19.98 -34.11
N SER A 140 17.87 21.01 -34.70
CA SER A 140 17.71 22.44 -34.37
C SER A 140 16.34 23.03 -34.76
N GLY A 141 15.29 22.20 -34.82
CA GLY A 141 13.92 22.60 -35.13
C GLY A 141 13.01 22.49 -33.91
N ALA A 142 12.58 23.62 -33.35
CA ALA A 142 11.66 23.66 -32.19
C ALA A 142 10.36 22.86 -32.40
N TRP A 143 9.90 22.75 -33.66
CA TRP A 143 8.74 21.93 -34.04
C TRP A 143 8.97 20.43 -33.77
N PHE A 144 10.15 19.92 -34.10
CA PHE A 144 10.50 18.50 -33.90
C PHE A 144 10.70 18.15 -32.42
N ILE A 145 11.19 19.10 -31.61
CA ILE A 145 11.30 18.96 -30.15
C ILE A 145 9.92 18.95 -29.47
N SER A 146 8.96 19.70 -30.01
CA SER A 146 7.57 19.71 -29.49
C SER A 146 6.79 18.46 -29.91
N LEU A 147 7.00 17.96 -31.13
CA LEU A 147 6.38 16.74 -31.64
C LEU A 147 7.03 15.48 -31.00
N MET A 148 8.36 15.48 -30.81
CA MET A 148 9.08 14.47 -30.01
C MET A 148 9.13 14.82 -28.52
N LYS A 149 7.96 14.98 -27.89
CA LYS A 149 7.78 14.66 -26.45
C LYS A 149 7.79 13.13 -26.21
N SER A 150 8.64 12.43 -26.96
CA SER A 150 8.84 10.99 -27.02
C SER A 150 10.34 10.71 -26.81
N PRO A 151 10.73 9.63 -26.13
CA PRO A 151 11.69 9.76 -25.05
C PRO A 151 13.14 9.50 -25.46
N GLY A 152 13.70 10.35 -26.33
CA GLY A 152 15.15 10.31 -26.61
C GLY A 152 15.99 10.39 -25.34
N THR A 153 16.93 9.45 -25.17
CA THR A 153 17.76 9.15 -23.97
C THR A 153 17.02 8.47 -22.80
N THR A 154 16.03 7.59 -23.07
CA THR A 154 15.30 6.85 -22.03
C THR A 154 16.24 6.08 -21.09
N LEU A 155 16.98 5.09 -21.60
CA LEU A 155 17.76 4.16 -20.75
C LEU A 155 18.88 4.88 -20.00
N GLN A 156 19.64 5.76 -20.66
CA GLN A 156 20.74 6.48 -20.02
C GLN A 156 20.28 7.42 -18.90
N ARG A 157 19.11 8.07 -19.08
CA ARG A 157 18.53 8.94 -18.03
C ARG A 157 17.90 8.12 -16.91
N TRP A 158 17.21 7.03 -17.23
CA TRP A 158 16.73 6.06 -16.25
C TRP A 158 17.88 5.54 -15.39
N LEU A 159 18.96 5.10 -16.02
CA LEU A 159 20.14 4.61 -15.33
C LEU A 159 20.77 5.68 -14.42
N THR A 160 20.86 6.92 -14.91
CA THR A 160 21.42 8.02 -14.10
C THR A 160 20.53 8.30 -12.86
N LEU A 161 19.19 8.33 -13.02
CA LEU A 161 18.27 8.47 -11.90
C LEU A 161 18.29 7.26 -10.95
N ALA A 162 18.40 6.04 -11.51
CA ALA A 162 18.44 4.81 -10.74
C ALA A 162 19.72 4.74 -9.91
N ILE A 163 20.87 5.13 -10.44
CA ILE A 163 22.14 5.22 -9.70
C ILE A 163 22.04 6.27 -8.58
N ASP A 164 21.46 7.44 -8.85
CA ASP A 164 21.31 8.49 -7.85
C ASP A 164 20.39 8.05 -6.70
N GLU A 165 19.24 7.44 -7.00
CA GLU A 165 18.30 6.96 -6.00
C GLU A 165 18.80 5.71 -5.27
N HIS A 166 19.43 4.77 -5.98
CA HIS A 166 20.07 3.58 -5.41
C HIS A 166 21.06 3.94 -4.29
N LYS A 167 21.86 5.00 -4.46
CA LYS A 167 22.77 5.50 -3.41
C LYS A 167 22.01 6.01 -2.19
N VAL A 168 20.91 6.73 -2.40
CA VAL A 168 20.04 7.20 -1.30
C VAL A 168 19.44 6.01 -0.56
N GLN A 169 18.86 5.05 -1.28
CA GLN A 169 18.19 3.89 -0.69
C GLN A 169 19.16 2.91 0.00
N ILE A 170 20.40 2.76 -0.49
CA ILE A 170 21.46 2.04 0.24
C ILE A 170 21.80 2.76 1.55
N GLN A 171 21.99 4.08 1.54
CA GLN A 171 22.34 4.80 2.76
C GLN A 171 21.19 4.80 3.77
N GLU A 172 19.97 5.08 3.33
CA GLU A 172 18.77 5.04 4.18
C GLU A 172 18.56 3.65 4.79
N PHE A 173 18.75 2.58 4.01
CA PHE A 173 18.70 1.22 4.55
C PHE A 173 19.87 0.93 5.51
N LYS A 174 21.09 1.38 5.23
CA LYS A 174 22.25 1.19 6.12
C LYS A 174 22.04 1.88 7.47
N ASP A 175 21.49 3.09 7.47
CA ASP A 175 21.15 3.85 8.66
C ASP A 175 20.11 3.07 9.51
N ILE A 176 18.99 2.66 8.91
CA ILE A 176 17.95 1.86 9.61
C ILE A 176 18.50 0.51 10.08
N ASN A 177 19.29 -0.18 9.25
CA ASN A 177 19.83 -1.50 9.58
C ASN A 177 20.90 -1.46 10.68
N SER A 178 21.49 -0.28 10.96
CA SER A 178 22.44 -0.08 12.05
C SER A 178 21.78 0.10 13.42
N THR A 179 20.50 0.50 13.49
CA THR A 179 19.79 0.77 14.75
C THR A 179 19.10 -0.46 15.35
N LEU A 180 19.18 -1.61 14.68
CA LEU A 180 18.49 -2.85 15.03
C LEU A 180 19.47 -3.94 15.47
N ASP A 181 19.05 -4.78 16.41
CA ASP A 181 19.89 -5.87 16.88
C ASP A 181 20.17 -6.92 15.78
N ARG A 182 21.30 -7.63 15.89
CA ARG A 182 21.71 -8.64 14.91
C ARG A 182 20.80 -9.87 14.91
N SER A 183 20.22 -10.26 16.05
CA SER A 183 19.32 -11.41 16.14
C SER A 183 18.03 -11.17 15.33
N LEU A 184 17.33 -10.07 15.59
CA LEU A 184 16.11 -9.64 14.90
C LEU A 184 16.32 -9.52 13.39
N ARG A 185 17.43 -8.91 12.96
CA ARG A 185 17.78 -8.80 11.52
C ARG A 185 17.95 -10.17 10.86
N SER A 186 18.51 -11.16 11.57
CA SER A 186 18.67 -12.52 11.06
C SER A 186 17.32 -13.24 10.93
N GLU A 187 16.47 -13.16 11.97
CA GLU A 187 15.12 -13.71 11.97
C GLU A 187 14.28 -13.15 10.79
N TRP A 188 14.29 -11.83 10.61
CA TRP A 188 13.46 -11.18 9.59
C TRP A 188 13.94 -11.44 8.16
N LYS A 189 15.25 -11.66 7.94
CA LYS A 189 15.78 -12.19 6.67
C LYS A 189 15.26 -13.60 6.42
N GLN A 190 15.41 -14.49 7.41
CA GLN A 190 14.96 -15.87 7.29
C GLN A 190 13.47 -15.97 7.00
N MET A 191 12.63 -15.07 7.54
CA MET A 191 11.21 -14.95 7.19
C MET A 191 10.96 -14.57 5.72
N ILE A 192 11.82 -13.76 5.09
CA ILE A 192 11.73 -13.48 3.63
C ILE A 192 12.10 -14.73 2.85
N ASP A 193 13.23 -15.37 3.18
CA ASP A 193 13.74 -16.52 2.45
C ASP A 193 12.72 -17.67 2.49
N ASP A 194 12.18 -17.94 3.68
CA ASP A 194 11.08 -18.87 3.92
C ASP A 194 9.85 -18.58 3.05
N TRP A 195 9.37 -17.33 3.05
CA TRP A 195 8.20 -16.93 2.29
C TRP A 195 8.44 -16.91 0.77
N THR A 196 9.67 -16.64 0.35
CA THR A 196 10.07 -16.66 -1.07
C THR A 196 10.12 -18.08 -1.61
N LEU A 197 10.58 -19.03 -0.78
CA LEU A 197 10.60 -20.46 -1.08
C LEU A 197 9.18 -21.07 -1.05
N ASP A 198 8.35 -20.69 -0.08
CA ASP A 198 7.00 -21.23 0.12
C ASP A 198 5.96 -20.12 0.37
N TRP A 199 5.19 -19.85 -0.68
CA TRP A 199 4.13 -18.83 -0.68
C TRP A 199 2.90 -19.20 0.17
N SER A 200 2.87 -20.39 0.78
CA SER A 200 1.86 -20.76 1.79
C SER A 200 2.19 -20.24 3.18
N LYS A 201 3.46 -19.88 3.46
CA LYS A 201 3.86 -19.23 4.72
C LYS A 201 3.26 -17.82 4.84
N PRO A 202 3.03 -17.30 6.06
CA PRO A 202 2.46 -15.98 6.25
C PRO A 202 3.37 -14.89 5.68
N SER A 203 2.83 -13.97 4.88
CA SER A 203 3.62 -12.92 4.23
C SER A 203 4.33 -12.04 5.27
N PRO A 204 5.65 -11.84 5.14
CA PRO A 204 6.41 -11.05 6.10
C PRO A 204 6.05 -9.56 6.02
N TYR A 205 5.48 -9.07 4.91
CA TYR A 205 5.04 -7.68 4.75
C TYR A 205 3.70 -7.37 5.43
N LYS A 206 3.03 -8.37 6.02
CA LYS A 206 1.78 -8.21 6.78
C LYS A 206 2.10 -8.07 8.27
N PRO A 207 1.54 -7.08 8.99
CA PRO A 207 1.61 -7.06 10.44
C PRO A 207 0.70 -8.14 11.04
N ARG A 208 1.29 -9.04 11.83
CA ARG A 208 0.64 -9.89 12.82
C ARG A 208 0.01 -8.99 13.88
N ILE A 209 -1.29 -9.14 14.10
CA ILE A 209 -1.97 -8.49 15.22
C ILE A 209 -1.60 -9.30 16.46
N PHE A 210 -0.72 -8.75 17.31
CA PHE A 210 -0.35 -9.38 18.58
C PHE A 210 -1.51 -9.23 19.57
N GLY A 211 -2.34 -10.27 19.65
CA GLY A 211 -3.55 -10.33 20.46
C GLY A 211 -3.27 -10.50 21.95
N ASN A 212 -2.68 -9.49 22.59
CA ASN A 212 -2.61 -9.38 24.06
C ASN A 212 -3.58 -8.32 24.61
N SER A 213 -4.06 -7.39 23.78
CA SER A 213 -5.06 -6.38 24.16
C SER A 213 -6.40 -6.76 23.55
N ILE A 214 -7.37 -7.10 24.40
CA ILE A 214 -8.67 -7.62 23.99
C ILE A 214 -9.47 -6.48 23.35
N THR A 215 -9.79 -6.60 22.06
CA THR A 215 -10.56 -5.57 21.32
C THR A 215 -11.98 -5.42 21.91
N LYS A 216 -12.67 -4.29 21.66
CA LYS A 216 -14.07 -4.13 22.10
C LYS A 216 -14.98 -5.25 21.58
N ALA A 217 -14.68 -5.78 20.39
CA ALA A 217 -15.40 -6.90 19.78
C ALA A 217 -15.20 -8.21 20.55
N GLU A 218 -13.96 -8.51 20.98
CA GLU A 218 -13.64 -9.70 21.76
C GLU A 218 -14.15 -9.60 23.21
N VAL A 219 -14.04 -8.42 23.85
CA VAL A 219 -14.66 -8.17 25.16
C VAL A 219 -16.17 -8.40 25.08
N LYS A 220 -16.84 -7.83 24.06
CA LYS A 220 -18.27 -8.04 23.81
C LYS A 220 -18.61 -9.53 23.65
N LEU A 221 -17.83 -10.27 22.87
CA LEU A 221 -18.05 -11.70 22.66
C LEU A 221 -17.89 -12.50 23.95
N HIS A 222 -16.86 -12.20 24.75
CA HIS A 222 -16.63 -12.85 26.04
C HIS A 222 -17.77 -12.58 27.03
N LEU A 223 -18.20 -11.32 27.16
CA LEU A 223 -19.35 -10.94 28.00
C LEU A 223 -20.65 -11.62 27.55
N GLN A 224 -20.90 -11.69 26.23
CA GLN A 224 -22.05 -12.42 25.68
C GLN A 224 -21.98 -13.93 25.96
N HIS A 225 -20.79 -14.53 25.99
CA HIS A 225 -20.60 -15.93 26.37
C HIS A 225 -20.87 -16.14 27.87
N GLU A 226 -20.39 -15.26 28.74
CA GLU A 226 -20.73 -15.30 30.17
C GLU A 226 -22.25 -15.17 30.42
N GLU A 227 -22.92 -14.28 29.69
CA GLU A 227 -24.37 -14.13 29.75
C GLU A 227 -25.11 -15.39 29.27
N LEU A 228 -24.64 -16.03 28.20
CA LEU A 228 -25.18 -17.30 27.70
C LEU A 228 -25.10 -18.41 28.76
N GLU A 229 -23.95 -18.58 29.42
CA GLU A 229 -23.79 -19.58 30.48
C GLU A 229 -24.67 -19.27 31.71
N LYS A 230 -24.83 -18.00 32.08
CA LYS A 230 -25.76 -17.58 33.16
C LYS A 230 -27.22 -17.88 32.80
N VAL A 231 -27.62 -17.72 31.54
CA VAL A 231 -28.97 -18.09 31.05
C VAL A 231 -29.16 -19.61 31.04
N LYS A 232 -28.16 -20.39 30.59
CA LYS A 232 -28.19 -21.87 30.67
C LYS A 232 -28.30 -22.36 32.12
N ALA A 233 -27.69 -21.67 33.07
CA ALA A 233 -27.77 -21.94 34.50
C ALA A 233 -29.10 -21.49 35.16
N GLY A 234 -30.08 -21.01 34.38
CA GLY A 234 -31.42 -20.65 34.87
C GLY A 234 -31.61 -19.18 35.28
N SER A 235 -30.65 -18.30 34.99
CA SER A 235 -30.82 -16.85 35.21
C SER A 235 -31.72 -16.23 34.14
N VAL A 236 -32.69 -15.41 34.56
CA VAL A 236 -33.70 -14.81 33.67
C VAL A 236 -33.21 -13.47 33.12
N SER A 237 -33.12 -13.34 31.78
CA SER A 237 -32.94 -12.04 31.12
C SER A 237 -34.15 -11.15 31.36
N ILE A 238 -33.91 -9.93 31.86
CA ILE A 238 -34.98 -8.96 32.10
C ILE A 238 -35.43 -8.37 30.74
N LYS A 239 -36.66 -8.69 30.33
CA LYS A 239 -37.33 -8.20 29.11
C LYS A 239 -36.55 -8.41 27.79
N GLY A 240 -35.75 -9.47 27.69
CA GLY A 240 -35.19 -9.92 26.40
C GLY A 240 -33.99 -9.12 25.87
N MET A 241 -33.46 -8.18 26.66
CA MET A 241 -32.12 -7.62 26.43
C MET A 241 -31.16 -8.08 27.53
N SER A 242 -29.85 -7.93 27.28
CA SER A 242 -28.81 -8.28 28.23
C SER A 242 -28.14 -7.04 28.81
N MET A 243 -27.48 -7.19 29.97
CA MET A 243 -26.75 -6.12 30.65
C MET A 243 -25.64 -5.54 29.77
N THR A 244 -24.92 -6.43 29.07
CA THR A 244 -23.91 -6.05 28.08
C THR A 244 -24.54 -5.29 26.91
N GLY A 245 -25.72 -5.71 26.45
CA GLY A 245 -26.47 -5.00 25.41
C GLY A 245 -26.89 -3.58 25.83
N PHE A 246 -27.32 -3.40 27.08
CA PHE A 246 -27.67 -2.09 27.65
C PHE A 246 -26.46 -1.15 27.67
N LEU A 247 -25.32 -1.60 28.20
CA LEU A 247 -24.10 -0.79 28.27
C LEU A 247 -23.55 -0.44 26.88
N ILE A 248 -23.58 -1.38 25.92
CA ILE A 248 -23.19 -1.11 24.53
C ILE A 248 -24.07 -0.03 23.90
N ALA A 249 -25.40 -0.09 24.11
CA ALA A 249 -26.31 0.94 23.59
C ALA A 249 -26.03 2.33 24.19
N GLY A 250 -25.62 2.40 25.46
CA GLY A 250 -25.20 3.62 26.14
C GLY A 250 -23.87 4.19 25.60
N LEU A 251 -22.85 3.34 25.45
CA LEU A 251 -21.55 3.72 24.89
C LEU A 251 -21.63 4.10 23.39
N GLU A 252 -22.59 3.55 22.64
CA GLU A 252 -22.90 4.00 21.29
C GLU A 252 -23.55 5.39 21.28
N LEU A 253 -24.48 5.65 22.19
CA LEU A 253 -25.11 6.97 22.37
C LEU A 253 -24.09 8.05 22.75
N GLU A 254 -23.13 7.73 23.62
CA GLU A 254 -22.01 8.63 23.96
C GLU A 254 -21.10 8.86 22.74
N GLY A 255 -20.80 7.80 21.97
CA GLY A 255 -20.04 7.92 20.72
C GLY A 255 -20.73 8.77 19.64
N GLU A 256 -22.06 8.76 19.59
CA GLU A 256 -22.86 9.68 18.75
C GLU A 256 -22.83 11.10 19.31
N GLN A 257 -22.92 11.27 20.64
CA GLN A 257 -22.87 12.56 21.32
C GLN A 257 -21.54 13.29 21.08
N LEU A 258 -20.41 12.59 21.16
CA LEU A 258 -19.09 13.12 20.82
C LEU A 258 -18.97 13.52 19.34
N ARG A 259 -19.57 12.74 18.42
CA ARG A 259 -19.62 13.10 16.99
C ARG A 259 -20.43 14.38 16.76
N ILE A 260 -21.59 14.52 17.40
CA ILE A 260 -22.40 15.73 17.33
C ILE A 260 -21.62 16.93 17.87
N ARG A 261 -21.02 16.80 19.06
CA ARG A 261 -20.23 17.86 19.71
C ARG A 261 -19.06 18.35 18.84
N SER A 262 -18.39 17.46 18.12
CA SER A 262 -17.32 17.80 17.18
C SER A 262 -17.84 18.44 15.88
N GLU A 263 -18.97 17.97 15.34
CA GLU A 263 -19.65 18.63 14.20
C GLU A 263 -20.13 20.05 14.55
N VAL A 264 -20.63 20.30 15.77
CA VAL A 264 -21.09 21.62 16.24
C VAL A 264 -19.94 22.60 16.52
N LYS A 265 -18.81 22.13 17.07
CA LYS A 265 -17.60 22.96 17.30
C LYS A 265 -16.98 23.51 16.01
N ALA A 266 -17.29 22.93 14.84
CA ALA A 266 -16.76 23.37 13.55
C ALA A 266 -17.40 24.71 13.11
N SER A 267 -16.78 25.82 13.49
CA SER A 267 -17.29 27.16 13.18
C SER A 267 -17.51 27.39 11.68
N ASN A 268 -18.71 27.87 11.33
CA ASN A 268 -19.29 27.96 9.98
C ASN A 268 -19.85 26.62 9.44
N LEU A 269 -20.89 26.10 10.10
CA LEU A 269 -21.81 25.15 9.46
C LEU A 269 -22.50 25.83 8.27
N THR A 270 -22.63 25.11 7.15
CA THR A 270 -23.53 25.53 6.07
C THR A 270 -24.94 25.05 6.38
N CYS A 271 -25.98 25.72 5.85
CA CYS A 271 -27.40 25.33 6.02
C CYS A 271 -27.67 23.81 5.79
N GLN A 272 -26.96 23.19 4.84
CA GLN A 272 -27.02 21.73 4.62
C GLN A 272 -26.41 20.90 5.77
N ARG A 273 -25.32 21.37 6.40
CA ARG A 273 -24.73 20.74 7.58
C ARG A 273 -25.58 20.98 8.82
N GLU A 274 -26.15 22.17 8.99
CA GLU A 274 -27.09 22.48 10.09
C GLU A 274 -28.31 21.53 10.05
N GLY A 275 -28.91 21.33 8.88
CA GLY A 275 -29.98 20.34 8.70
C GLY A 275 -29.56 18.91 9.10
N LYS A 276 -28.36 18.47 8.69
CA LYS A 276 -27.82 17.16 9.07
C LYS A 276 -27.52 17.04 10.57
N VAL A 277 -27.07 18.11 11.23
CA VAL A 277 -26.88 18.13 12.69
C VAL A 277 -28.24 18.05 13.39
N HIS A 278 -29.25 18.77 12.91
CA HIS A 278 -30.62 18.71 13.44
C HIS A 278 -31.25 17.31 13.29
N GLU A 279 -31.08 16.64 12.14
CA GLU A 279 -31.49 15.25 11.96
C GLU A 279 -30.79 14.30 12.95
N GLN A 280 -29.49 14.51 13.21
CA GLN A 280 -28.74 13.75 14.20
C GLN A 280 -29.26 14.00 15.62
N HIS A 281 -29.61 15.23 15.99
CA HIS A 281 -30.22 15.54 17.30
C HIS A 281 -31.55 14.79 17.46
N ILE A 282 -32.44 14.83 16.46
CA ILE A 282 -33.73 14.12 16.50
C ILE A 282 -33.53 12.60 16.64
N ALA A 283 -32.58 12.01 15.88
CA ALA A 283 -32.28 10.59 15.96
C ALA A 283 -31.70 10.21 17.35
N TRP A 284 -30.82 11.05 17.89
CA TRP A 284 -30.19 10.85 19.18
C TRP A 284 -31.20 10.93 20.34
N PHE A 285 -32.06 11.94 20.37
CA PHE A 285 -33.13 12.05 21.39
C PHE A 285 -34.12 10.87 21.34
N LYS A 286 -34.44 10.35 20.15
CA LYS A 286 -35.25 9.13 20.01
C LYS A 286 -34.55 7.90 20.61
N ARG A 287 -33.25 7.71 20.34
CA ARG A 287 -32.45 6.65 20.97
C ARG A 287 -32.32 6.84 22.49
N LEU A 288 -32.16 8.07 22.96
CA LEU A 288 -32.11 8.40 24.40
C LEU A 288 -33.40 7.98 25.12
N GLY A 289 -34.57 8.24 24.53
CA GLY A 289 -35.86 7.83 25.12
C GLY A 289 -35.95 6.31 25.34
N VAL A 290 -35.48 5.51 24.38
CA VAL A 290 -35.38 4.05 24.53
C VAL A 290 -34.33 3.68 25.58
N PHE A 291 -33.19 4.37 25.62
CA PHE A 291 -32.14 4.13 26.62
C PHE A 291 -32.61 4.42 28.06
N ARG A 292 -33.34 5.52 28.30
CA ARG A 292 -33.93 5.84 29.61
C ARG A 292 -34.90 4.76 30.11
N GLN A 293 -35.72 4.17 29.22
CA GLN A 293 -36.60 3.05 29.58
C GLN A 293 -35.83 1.81 30.04
N MET A 294 -34.64 1.56 29.45
CA MET A 294 -33.76 0.45 29.87
C MET A 294 -32.98 0.81 31.13
N GLN A 295 -32.55 2.06 31.29
CA GLN A 295 -31.86 2.55 32.47
C GLN A 295 -32.73 2.48 33.72
N ALA A 296 -34.03 2.77 33.63
CA ALA A 296 -34.97 2.57 34.74
C ALA A 296 -35.11 1.11 35.20
N ILE A 297 -34.66 0.14 34.38
CA ILE A 297 -34.65 -1.30 34.71
C ILE A 297 -33.29 -1.72 35.28
N TYR A 298 -32.20 -1.33 34.63
CA TYR A 298 -30.84 -1.78 34.99
C TYR A 298 -30.13 -0.89 36.02
N MET A 299 -30.56 0.37 36.16
CA MET A 299 -30.01 1.38 37.08
C MET A 299 -31.16 2.16 37.74
N PRO A 300 -32.04 1.52 38.52
CA PRO A 300 -33.24 2.16 39.07
C PRO A 300 -32.93 3.38 39.95
N GLY A 301 -31.82 3.37 40.70
CA GLY A 301 -31.42 4.53 41.52
C GLY A 301 -30.95 5.74 40.71
N CYS A 302 -30.52 5.56 39.45
CA CYS A 302 -30.24 6.70 38.56
C CYS A 302 -31.48 7.54 38.26
N VAL A 303 -32.69 6.96 38.31
CA VAL A 303 -33.94 7.71 38.03
C VAL A 303 -34.13 8.83 39.06
N ALA A 304 -33.95 8.54 40.35
CA ALA A 304 -34.04 9.53 41.41
C ALA A 304 -32.96 10.62 41.28
N LEU A 305 -31.73 10.27 40.85
CA LEU A 305 -30.66 11.24 40.61
C LEU A 305 -30.92 12.13 39.37
N ILE A 306 -31.57 11.58 38.34
CA ILE A 306 -32.02 12.34 37.17
C ILE A 306 -33.12 13.33 37.59
N GLU A 307 -34.17 12.85 38.26
CA GLU A 307 -35.29 13.67 38.74
C GLU A 307 -34.83 14.77 39.71
N ALA A 308 -33.94 14.46 40.66
CA ALA A 308 -33.38 15.43 41.58
C ALA A 308 -32.55 16.52 40.87
N LYS A 309 -31.84 16.17 39.78
CA LYS A 309 -31.10 17.14 38.98
C LYS A 309 -32.04 18.00 38.11
N GLU A 310 -33.07 17.40 37.53
CA GLU A 310 -34.07 18.11 36.72
C GLU A 310 -34.91 19.07 37.57
N ALA A 311 -35.21 18.72 38.83
CA ALA A 311 -35.93 19.57 39.78
C ALA A 311 -35.14 20.83 40.25
N VAL A 312 -33.82 20.87 40.01
CA VAL A 312 -32.94 22.01 40.32
C VAL A 312 -32.72 22.92 39.09
N CYS A 313 -33.07 22.45 37.89
CA CYS A 313 -33.05 23.29 36.69
C CYS A 313 -34.20 24.30 36.71
N ASP A 314 -33.90 25.54 36.30
CA ASP A 314 -34.90 26.59 36.13
C ASP A 314 -35.91 26.20 35.02
N SER A 315 -37.21 26.35 35.27
CA SER A 315 -38.26 25.97 34.32
C SER A 315 -38.25 26.82 33.06
N ASP A 316 -37.69 28.02 33.14
CA ASP A 316 -37.55 28.96 32.01
C ASP A 316 -36.22 28.77 31.24
N ALA A 317 -35.35 27.84 31.67
CA ALA A 317 -34.12 27.52 30.97
C ALA A 317 -34.38 26.75 29.66
N GLN A 318 -33.61 27.06 28.62
CA GLN A 318 -33.69 26.34 27.35
C GLN A 318 -33.21 24.88 27.52
N ALA A 319 -33.97 23.93 26.98
CA ALA A 319 -33.66 22.51 27.07
C ALA A 319 -32.24 22.21 26.53
N PRO A 320 -31.45 21.38 27.24
CA PRO A 320 -30.04 21.14 26.90
C PRO A 320 -29.89 20.52 25.52
N ALA A 321 -28.82 20.90 24.81
CA ALA A 321 -28.50 20.30 23.52
C ALA A 321 -28.10 18.82 23.67
N ALA A 322 -28.16 18.06 22.58
CA ALA A 322 -27.88 16.62 22.60
C ALA A 322 -26.47 16.34 23.18
N GLU A 323 -25.50 17.20 22.86
CA GLU A 323 -24.12 17.19 23.32
C GLU A 323 -23.89 17.61 24.79
N GLU A 324 -24.93 18.07 25.50
CA GLU A 324 -24.88 18.54 26.90
C GLU A 324 -25.60 17.60 27.88
N VAL A 325 -26.53 16.77 27.39
CA VAL A 325 -27.31 15.83 28.21
C VAL A 325 -26.40 14.75 28.83
N ARG A 326 -26.42 14.62 30.16
CA ARG A 326 -25.71 13.55 30.89
C ARG A 326 -26.43 12.21 30.68
N LEU A 327 -25.71 11.20 30.19
CA LEU A 327 -26.26 9.87 29.97
C LEU A 327 -26.46 9.08 31.28
N TRP A 328 -25.67 9.36 32.31
CA TRP A 328 -25.69 8.63 33.59
C TRP A 328 -25.37 7.14 33.42
N LEU A 329 -24.36 6.85 32.58
CA LEU A 329 -23.65 5.56 32.61
C LEU A 329 -23.03 5.34 34.01
N PRO A 330 -22.72 4.10 34.44
CA PRO A 330 -22.13 3.85 35.75
C PRO A 330 -20.86 4.69 36.03
N SER A 331 -20.00 4.87 35.01
CA SER A 331 -18.83 5.78 35.03
C SER A 331 -19.16 7.26 35.29
N GLN A 332 -20.41 7.68 35.04
CA GLN A 332 -20.92 9.03 35.24
C GLN A 332 -21.76 9.16 36.53
N VAL A 333 -21.79 8.14 37.40
CA VAL A 333 -22.46 8.19 38.71
C VAL A 333 -21.45 8.67 39.78
N PRO A 334 -21.83 9.56 40.72
CA PRO A 334 -21.00 9.92 41.87
C PRO A 334 -20.62 8.69 42.71
N SER A 335 -19.35 8.59 43.16
CA SER A 335 -18.81 7.39 43.84
C SER A 335 -19.50 7.05 45.17
N ASP A 336 -20.06 8.05 45.84
CA ASP A 336 -20.90 7.94 47.03
C ASP A 336 -22.27 7.29 46.76
N GLU A 337 -22.79 7.42 45.53
CA GLU A 337 -24.08 6.86 45.10
C GLU A 337 -23.97 5.46 44.47
N HIS A 338 -22.74 4.97 44.19
CA HIS A 338 -22.52 3.69 43.48
C HIS A 338 -23.23 2.49 44.13
N LEU A 339 -23.31 2.46 45.47
CA LEU A 339 -23.98 1.41 46.25
C LEU A 339 -25.51 1.39 46.12
N PHE A 340 -26.12 2.50 45.73
CA PHE A 340 -27.57 2.69 45.73
C PHE A 340 -28.20 2.71 44.33
N VAL A 341 -27.36 2.78 43.28
CA VAL A 341 -27.81 3.02 41.90
C VAL A 341 -28.08 1.75 41.09
N CYS A 342 -27.21 0.74 41.13
CA CYS A 342 -27.34 -0.49 40.33
C CYS A 342 -26.51 -1.68 40.87
N ASP A 343 -26.62 -2.86 40.24
CA ASP A 343 -25.76 -4.02 40.54
C ASP A 343 -24.27 -3.66 40.29
N PRO A 344 -23.35 -3.89 41.25
CA PRO A 344 -21.91 -3.68 41.09
C PRO A 344 -21.30 -4.28 39.80
N LYS A 345 -21.90 -5.34 39.24
CA LYS A 345 -21.48 -5.94 37.96
C LYS A 345 -21.60 -5.01 36.77
N LEU A 346 -22.48 -4.01 36.78
CA LEU A 346 -22.54 -3.02 35.68
C LEU A 346 -21.23 -2.22 35.60
N PHE A 347 -20.66 -1.83 36.74
CA PHE A 347 -19.40 -1.08 36.80
C PHE A 347 -18.21 -1.93 36.31
N ASP A 348 -18.16 -3.23 36.63
CA ASP A 348 -17.17 -4.16 36.07
C ASP A 348 -17.33 -4.34 34.55
N THR A 349 -18.58 -4.53 34.10
CA THR A 349 -18.90 -4.75 32.69
C THR A 349 -18.58 -3.52 31.85
N GLU A 350 -18.88 -2.30 32.35
CA GLU A 350 -18.50 -1.06 31.68
C GLU A 350 -16.99 -0.88 31.65
N PHE A 351 -16.28 -1.11 32.76
CA PHE A 351 -14.82 -0.99 32.82
C PHE A 351 -14.13 -1.84 31.75
N ARG A 352 -14.55 -3.11 31.58
CA ARG A 352 -14.03 -4.02 30.54
C ARG A 352 -14.36 -3.51 29.13
N LEU A 353 -15.55 -2.94 28.91
CA LEU A 353 -15.92 -2.36 27.62
C LEU A 353 -15.10 -1.09 27.29
N CYS A 354 -14.78 -0.27 28.29
CA CYS A 354 -13.91 0.90 28.17
C CYS A 354 -12.46 0.50 27.91
N GLU A 355 -11.95 -0.57 28.54
CA GLU A 355 -10.63 -1.15 28.26
C GLU A 355 -10.49 -1.55 26.78
N GLY A 356 -11.47 -2.29 26.25
CA GLY A 356 -11.51 -2.62 24.82
C GLY A 356 -11.66 -1.40 23.90
N GLN A 357 -12.34 -0.34 24.34
CA GLN A 357 -12.39 0.94 23.62
C GLN A 357 -11.03 1.65 23.60
N CYS A 358 -10.29 1.63 24.70
CA CYS A 358 -8.94 2.19 24.79
C CYS A 358 -7.97 1.47 23.84
N ALA A 359 -8.01 0.14 23.81
CA ALA A 359 -7.23 -0.71 22.90
C ALA A 359 -7.52 -0.40 21.41
N ASP A 360 -8.80 -0.39 21.03
CA ASP A 360 -9.24 -0.09 19.67
C ASP A 360 -8.89 1.36 19.26
N ALA A 361 -9.07 2.32 20.17
CA ALA A 361 -8.79 3.73 19.93
C ALA A 361 -7.29 3.99 19.75
N LEU A 362 -6.40 3.41 20.58
CA LEU A 362 -4.95 3.55 20.40
C LEU A 362 -4.47 2.92 19.08
N THR A 363 -4.99 1.75 18.72
CA THR A 363 -4.66 1.08 17.45
C THR A 363 -5.12 1.90 16.23
N SER A 364 -6.33 2.46 16.31
CA SER A 364 -6.87 3.41 15.33
C SER A 364 -6.04 4.70 15.25
N LEU A 365 -5.59 5.24 16.39
CA LEU A 365 -4.82 6.48 16.50
C LEU A 365 -3.43 6.33 15.86
N ARG A 366 -2.68 5.28 16.23
CA ARG A 366 -1.38 4.93 15.62
C ARG A 366 -1.47 4.85 14.10
N SER A 367 -2.48 4.11 13.62
CA SER A 367 -2.74 3.92 12.18
C SER A 367 -3.03 5.24 11.46
N LYS A 368 -3.84 6.13 12.06
CA LYS A 368 -4.19 7.43 11.49
C LYS A 368 -3.03 8.43 11.53
N LEU A 369 -2.23 8.44 12.60
CA LEU A 369 -1.01 9.24 12.69
C LEU A 369 -0.05 8.90 11.55
N MET A 370 0.23 7.61 11.32
CA MET A 370 1.05 7.13 10.20
C MET A 370 0.46 7.49 8.83
N ALA A 371 -0.87 7.47 8.68
CA ALA A 371 -1.54 7.88 7.43
C ALA A 371 -1.45 9.40 7.19
N CYS A 372 -1.74 10.23 8.20
CA CYS A 372 -1.67 11.70 8.11
C CYS A 372 -0.25 12.16 7.78
N GLN A 373 0.72 11.57 8.48
CA GLN A 373 2.13 11.69 8.22
C GLN A 373 2.52 11.29 6.80
N HIS A 374 2.07 10.13 6.30
CA HIS A 374 2.27 9.76 4.89
C HIS A 374 1.61 10.79 3.97
N LEU A 375 0.49 11.43 4.32
CA LEU A 375 -0.16 12.49 3.54
C LEU A 375 0.54 13.87 3.62
N ILE A 376 1.26 14.16 4.71
CA ILE A 376 2.11 15.35 4.87
C ILE A 376 3.50 15.14 4.24
N ARG A 377 3.99 13.90 4.25
CA ARG A 377 5.11 13.44 3.43
C ARG A 377 4.67 13.24 1.98
N TYR A 378 3.37 13.05 1.74
CA TYR A 378 2.64 13.54 0.56
C TYR A 378 2.57 15.08 0.66
N ARG A 379 1.63 15.77 0.02
CA ARG A 379 1.64 17.24 -0.22
C ARG A 379 2.96 17.90 -0.72
N ASN A 380 3.99 18.02 0.12
CA ASN A 380 5.04 19.05 0.13
C ASN A 380 6.12 19.15 -0.99
N ALA A 381 6.62 18.06 -1.60
CA ALA A 381 7.52 18.03 -2.78
C ALA A 381 7.07 17.18 -4.02
N ASN A 382 5.81 17.32 -4.47
CA ASN A 382 5.26 16.68 -5.70
C ASN A 382 3.87 17.24 -6.08
N ILE A 383 3.16 17.88 -5.13
CA ILE A 383 2.05 18.78 -5.42
C ILE A 383 2.64 20.17 -5.59
N VAL A 384 2.25 20.82 -6.69
CA VAL A 384 2.62 22.19 -7.05
C VAL A 384 1.39 22.86 -7.65
N GLY A 385 1.25 24.16 -7.41
CA GLY A 385 0.07 24.94 -7.81
C GLY A 385 -1.06 24.92 -6.77
N GLN A 386 -1.74 26.06 -6.66
CA GLN A 386 -2.63 26.40 -5.54
C GLN A 386 -3.82 25.45 -5.41
N ARG A 387 -4.59 25.19 -6.49
CA ARG A 387 -5.79 24.33 -6.48
C ARG A 387 -5.54 22.91 -5.96
N MET A 388 -4.39 22.32 -6.32
CA MET A 388 -4.03 20.97 -5.87
C MET A 388 -3.49 20.98 -4.43
N SER A 389 -2.78 22.03 -4.02
CA SER A 389 -2.40 22.22 -2.61
C SER A 389 -3.63 22.37 -1.72
N THR A 390 -4.67 23.11 -2.14
CA THR A 390 -5.92 23.24 -1.38
C THR A 390 -6.60 21.88 -1.18
N ARG A 391 -6.76 21.10 -2.26
CA ARG A 391 -7.37 19.75 -2.18
C ARG A 391 -6.61 18.81 -1.25
N ALA A 392 -5.29 18.77 -1.35
CA ALA A 392 -4.48 17.93 -0.48
C ALA A 392 -4.50 18.41 0.98
N ARG A 393 -4.61 19.72 1.21
CA ARG A 393 -4.81 20.27 2.55
C ARG A 393 -6.14 19.81 3.12
N THR A 394 -7.26 19.95 2.42
CA THR A 394 -8.57 19.43 2.85
C THR A 394 -8.55 17.95 3.23
N ILE A 395 -7.80 17.11 2.50
CA ILE A 395 -7.65 15.68 2.83
C ILE A 395 -6.83 15.49 4.11
N ILE A 396 -5.72 16.22 4.29
CA ILE A 396 -4.92 16.19 5.53
C ILE A 396 -5.76 16.69 6.71
N ASP A 397 -6.49 17.80 6.54
CA ASP A 397 -7.36 18.38 7.54
C ASP A 397 -8.43 17.34 7.97
N THR A 398 -9.08 16.66 7.01
CA THR A 398 -10.07 15.58 7.29
C THR A 398 -9.45 14.42 8.07
N VAL A 399 -8.20 14.03 7.78
CA VAL A 399 -7.51 12.97 8.54
C VAL A 399 -7.10 13.47 9.93
N SER A 400 -6.77 14.76 10.08
CA SER A 400 -6.54 15.41 11.38
C SER A 400 -7.81 15.41 12.22
N ASP A 401 -8.95 15.81 11.67
CA ASP A 401 -10.26 15.75 12.34
C ASP A 401 -10.57 14.32 12.85
N HIS A 402 -10.20 13.30 12.06
CA HIS A 402 -10.34 11.90 12.46
C HIS A 402 -9.31 11.42 13.50
N ILE A 403 -8.11 12.02 13.56
CA ILE A 403 -7.13 11.80 14.63
C ILE A 403 -7.67 12.38 15.93
N ASP A 404 -8.11 13.64 15.91
CA ASP A 404 -8.65 14.34 17.08
C ASP A 404 -9.89 13.63 17.63
N ALA A 405 -10.83 13.24 16.77
CA ALA A 405 -12.01 12.45 17.16
C ALA A 405 -11.69 11.01 17.63
N THR A 406 -10.51 10.47 17.30
CA THR A 406 -10.04 9.18 17.85
C THR A 406 -9.35 9.38 19.21
N ALA A 407 -8.61 10.48 19.37
CA ALA A 407 -7.99 10.88 20.63
C ALA A 407 -9.06 11.24 21.69
N GLU A 408 -10.11 12.00 21.34
CA GLU A 408 -11.21 12.32 22.26
C GLU A 408 -11.92 11.04 22.75
N LYS A 409 -12.13 10.04 21.87
CA LYS A 409 -12.67 8.72 22.27
C LYS A 409 -11.75 7.95 23.21
N TYR A 410 -10.44 8.02 23.00
CA TYR A 410 -9.48 7.41 23.91
C TYR A 410 -9.54 8.09 25.29
N CYS A 411 -9.53 9.42 25.33
CA CYS A 411 -9.60 10.18 26.58
C CYS A 411 -10.90 9.90 27.34
N CYS A 412 -12.07 9.94 26.68
CA CYS A 412 -13.35 9.65 27.36
C CYS A 412 -13.43 8.21 27.90
N ALA A 413 -12.98 7.21 27.14
CA ALA A 413 -12.94 5.83 27.62
C ALA A 413 -11.99 5.66 28.81
N ARG A 414 -10.84 6.36 28.81
CA ARG A 414 -9.91 6.38 29.94
C ARG A 414 -10.49 7.10 31.16
N GLU A 415 -11.10 8.27 30.99
CA GLU A 415 -11.77 9.02 32.06
C GLU A 415 -12.86 8.17 32.73
N ALA A 416 -13.63 7.41 31.94
CA ALA A 416 -14.58 6.42 32.46
C ALA A 416 -13.90 5.33 33.29
N MET A 417 -12.78 4.74 32.84
CA MET A 417 -12.01 3.77 33.62
C MET A 417 -11.51 4.34 34.96
N VAL A 418 -11.02 5.59 34.96
CA VAL A 418 -10.58 6.30 36.17
C VAL A 418 -11.74 6.53 37.14
N HIS A 419 -12.92 6.93 36.65
CA HIS A 419 -14.09 7.09 37.51
C HIS A 419 -14.64 5.78 38.07
N LEU A 420 -14.49 4.67 37.34
CA LEU A 420 -14.97 3.35 37.76
C LEU A 420 -14.06 2.66 38.79
N ARG A 421 -12.72 2.82 38.67
CA ARG A 421 -11.75 2.05 39.50
C ARG A 421 -10.51 2.83 39.96
N GLY A 422 -10.43 4.12 39.68
CA GLY A 422 -9.25 4.95 39.98
C GLY A 422 -8.13 4.85 38.94
N GLU A 423 -7.16 5.75 39.05
CA GLU A 423 -6.04 5.90 38.12
C GLU A 423 -5.15 4.64 38.07
N GLU A 424 -4.94 3.95 39.21
CA GLU A 424 -4.10 2.74 39.31
C GLU A 424 -4.63 1.58 38.46
N ALA A 425 -5.95 1.47 38.32
CA ALA A 425 -6.60 0.43 37.52
C ALA A 425 -6.42 0.63 35.99
N CYS A 426 -5.97 1.80 35.55
CA CYS A 426 -5.77 2.07 34.12
C CYS A 426 -4.48 1.44 33.55
N GLY A 427 -3.56 0.97 34.39
CA GLY A 427 -2.39 0.19 33.98
C GLY A 427 -1.56 0.82 32.84
N GLU A 428 -1.59 0.20 31.66
CA GLU A 428 -0.84 0.67 30.47
C GLU A 428 -1.47 1.89 29.77
N TYR A 429 -2.74 2.20 30.06
CA TYR A 429 -3.49 3.29 29.46
C TYR A 429 -3.18 4.62 30.16
N LYS A 430 -2.20 5.37 29.63
CA LYS A 430 -1.71 6.64 30.19
C LYS A 430 -2.49 7.85 29.66
N VAL A 431 -2.35 8.99 30.33
CA VAL A 431 -2.94 10.26 29.85
C VAL A 431 -2.31 10.62 28.49
N LEU A 432 -3.16 10.86 27.49
CA LEU A 432 -2.73 11.23 26.14
C LEU A 432 -2.48 12.75 26.06
N ALA A 433 -1.21 13.15 26.03
CA ALA A 433 -0.83 14.56 25.85
C ALA A 433 -0.91 14.97 24.37
N LYS A 434 -1.02 16.26 24.09
CA LYS A 434 -1.00 16.76 22.69
C LYS A 434 0.29 16.39 21.95
N ASP A 435 1.42 16.36 22.66
CA ASP A 435 2.72 16.00 22.10
C ASP A 435 2.80 14.50 21.72
N ASP A 436 1.97 13.65 22.31
CA ASP A 436 1.86 12.24 21.94
C ASP A 436 1.19 12.05 20.57
N ILE A 437 0.34 12.99 20.16
CA ILE A 437 -0.40 13.01 18.90
C ILE A 437 0.48 13.61 17.79
N THR A 438 1.75 13.18 17.71
CA THR A 438 2.71 13.63 16.70
C THR A 438 3.03 12.56 15.67
N ALA A 439 3.07 12.99 14.41
CA ALA A 439 3.37 12.17 13.24
C ALA A 439 4.85 11.71 13.23
N VAL A 440 5.11 10.45 13.55
CA VAL A 440 6.42 9.76 13.48
C VAL A 440 6.89 9.59 12.03
N GLN A 441 7.29 10.70 11.40
CA GLN A 441 7.69 10.82 10.00
C GLN A 441 8.33 9.57 9.32
N VAL A 442 7.50 8.69 8.76
CA VAL A 442 7.80 7.59 7.80
C VAL A 442 7.22 7.94 6.41
N GLN A 443 7.99 7.64 5.37
CA GLN A 443 7.73 7.90 3.95
C GLN A 443 8.21 6.68 3.18
N GLU A 444 7.54 6.29 2.11
CA GLU A 444 8.21 5.48 1.08
C GLU A 444 9.15 6.43 0.33
N GLN A 445 10.43 6.39 0.69
CA GLN A 445 11.40 7.46 0.42
C GLN A 445 11.61 7.71 -1.08
N ASP A 446 11.55 6.66 -1.91
CA ASP A 446 11.84 6.73 -3.34
C ASP A 446 10.76 7.36 -4.24
N ALA A 447 9.56 7.65 -3.72
CA ALA A 447 8.39 7.82 -4.58
C ALA A 447 8.50 9.05 -5.53
N LYS A 448 9.39 9.98 -5.21
CA LYS A 448 9.87 11.04 -6.12
C LYS A 448 10.65 10.52 -7.32
N ALA A 449 11.63 9.64 -7.10
CA ALA A 449 12.45 9.05 -8.14
C ALA A 449 11.66 8.05 -8.98
N THR A 450 10.82 7.21 -8.38
CA THR A 450 9.85 6.38 -9.10
C THR A 450 8.98 7.23 -10.03
N LYS A 451 8.56 8.44 -9.61
CA LYS A 451 7.86 9.41 -10.48
C LYS A 451 8.75 10.10 -11.52
N LYS A 452 10.06 10.27 -11.28
CA LYS A 452 11.00 10.84 -12.27
C LYS A 452 11.33 9.81 -13.36
N LEU A 453 11.63 8.57 -13.01
CA LEU A 453 11.80 7.48 -13.98
C LEU A 453 10.54 7.29 -14.82
N SER A 454 9.37 7.25 -14.18
CA SER A 454 8.13 7.07 -14.92
C SER A 454 7.93 8.18 -15.97
N LYS A 455 8.10 9.46 -15.61
CA LYS A 455 8.08 10.60 -16.55
C LYS A 455 9.04 10.46 -17.73
N ILE A 456 10.23 9.87 -17.55
CA ILE A 456 11.28 9.86 -18.58
C ILE A 456 10.98 8.90 -19.74
N GLY A 457 10.25 7.80 -19.50
CA GLY A 457 9.74 6.92 -20.56
C GLY A 457 8.26 7.12 -20.88
N GLY A 458 7.69 8.29 -20.59
CA GLY A 458 6.28 8.59 -20.84
C GLY A 458 5.27 7.89 -19.90
N ARG A 459 5.73 7.08 -18.94
CA ARG A 459 4.88 6.46 -17.91
C ARG A 459 4.36 7.56 -16.95
N GLN A 460 3.17 8.11 -17.17
CA GLN A 460 2.60 9.06 -16.20
C GLN A 460 2.01 8.33 -14.99
N SER A 461 2.64 8.50 -13.81
CA SER A 461 2.00 8.25 -12.51
C SER A 461 1.99 9.53 -11.64
N ARG A 462 0.94 9.73 -10.85
CA ARG A 462 0.63 11.00 -10.17
C ARG A 462 1.07 11.04 -8.68
N GLY A 463 2.38 11.00 -8.43
CA GLY A 463 3.03 11.65 -7.27
C GLY A 463 3.04 10.96 -5.90
N ALA A 464 4.10 11.20 -5.13
CA ALA A 464 4.13 11.22 -3.65
C ALA A 464 5.26 12.16 -3.13
N PRO A 465 4.94 13.28 -2.45
CA PRO A 465 5.86 14.38 -2.06
C PRO A 465 7.08 14.23 -1.08
N VAL A 466 7.34 15.13 -0.08
CA VAL A 466 8.36 15.15 1.05
C VAL A 466 8.27 16.54 1.76
N VAL A 467 8.35 16.63 3.10
CA VAL A 467 8.98 17.76 3.87
C VAL A 467 9.60 17.21 5.16
N ARG A 468 10.66 17.88 5.66
CA ARG A 468 11.37 17.58 6.93
C ARG A 468 10.92 18.51 8.04
N GLU A 469 10.76 17.99 9.26
CA GLU A 469 11.03 18.70 10.53
C GLU A 469 11.65 17.72 11.55
N LYS A 470 12.10 18.20 12.71
CA LYS A 470 12.95 17.50 13.70
C LYS A 470 12.38 16.14 14.16
N PRO A 471 13.24 15.16 14.53
CA PRO A 471 12.76 13.91 15.10
C PRO A 471 12.04 14.17 16.44
N PRO A 472 10.76 13.80 16.58
CA PRO A 472 10.05 13.91 17.84
C PRO A 472 10.57 12.87 18.85
N LYS A 473 10.43 13.18 20.14
CA LYS A 473 10.65 12.21 21.22
C LYS A 473 9.60 11.10 21.05
N ILE A 474 10.01 9.82 21.07
CA ILE A 474 9.07 8.71 20.85
C ILE A 474 8.02 8.73 21.96
N SER A 475 6.76 8.96 21.58
CA SER A 475 5.64 9.01 22.51
C SER A 475 5.36 7.64 23.13
N TRP A 476 4.83 7.63 24.36
CA TRP A 476 4.44 6.41 25.06
C TRP A 476 3.38 5.59 24.30
N ILE A 477 2.59 6.21 23.41
CA ILE A 477 1.63 5.45 22.57
C ILE A 477 2.36 4.44 21.67
N TRP A 478 3.65 4.64 21.39
CA TRP A 478 4.51 3.72 20.64
C TRP A 478 5.32 2.77 21.53
N MET A 479 5.25 2.90 22.87
CA MET A 479 6.04 2.14 23.85
C MET A 479 5.20 1.35 24.88
N ALA A 480 3.86 1.46 24.84
CA ALA A 480 2.94 0.86 25.81
C ALA A 480 2.18 -0.35 25.25
N LEU A 481 2.89 -1.22 24.53
CA LEU A 481 2.50 -2.60 24.21
C LEU A 481 3.77 -3.45 24.28
N GLY A 482 4.36 -3.49 25.47
CA GLY A 482 5.71 -3.98 25.72
C GLY A 482 6.77 -2.88 25.64
N GLY A 483 7.52 -2.74 26.72
CA GLY A 483 8.82 -2.06 26.70
C GLY A 483 9.94 -3.06 26.39
N PRO A 484 11.16 -2.59 26.06
CA PRO A 484 12.28 -3.44 25.72
C PRO A 484 12.63 -4.35 26.91
N GLY A 485 12.29 -5.64 26.79
CA GLY A 485 12.48 -6.64 27.84
C GLY A 485 11.21 -7.38 28.32
N SER A 486 10.03 -7.10 27.77
CA SER A 486 8.80 -7.88 28.01
C SER A 486 8.34 -8.62 26.76
N GLU A 487 7.87 -9.87 26.88
CA GLU A 487 7.40 -10.69 25.74
C GLU A 487 6.17 -10.12 25.00
N VAL A 488 5.66 -8.95 25.41
CA VAL A 488 4.56 -8.21 24.78
C VAL A 488 5.06 -7.32 23.61
N ASP A 489 6.38 -7.08 23.50
CA ASP A 489 7.05 -6.20 22.50
C ASP A 489 6.77 -6.57 21.03
N GLY A 490 6.18 -7.74 20.78
CA GLY A 490 5.80 -8.22 19.45
C GLY A 490 5.03 -7.20 18.60
N GLY A 491 4.11 -6.43 19.18
CA GLY A 491 3.32 -5.44 18.42
C GLY A 491 4.15 -4.28 17.84
N VAL A 492 5.17 -3.83 18.57
CA VAL A 492 6.09 -2.77 18.13
C VAL A 492 7.12 -3.34 17.17
N HIS A 493 7.75 -4.46 17.54
CA HIS A 493 8.67 -5.21 16.67
C HIS A 493 8.05 -5.51 15.32
N GLU A 494 6.77 -5.87 15.25
CA GLU A 494 6.08 -6.19 14.01
C GLU A 494 5.95 -4.99 13.06
N SER A 495 5.64 -3.81 13.61
CA SER A 495 5.56 -2.58 12.82
C SER A 495 6.95 -2.18 12.28
N VAL A 496 7.99 -2.27 13.12
CA VAL A 496 9.39 -2.03 12.75
C VAL A 496 9.86 -3.05 11.72
N ARG A 497 9.50 -4.33 11.88
CA ARG A 497 9.77 -5.43 10.97
C ARG A 497 9.17 -5.16 9.59
N VAL A 498 7.88 -4.83 9.52
CA VAL A 498 7.21 -4.54 8.24
C VAL A 498 7.86 -3.35 7.51
N GLU A 499 8.22 -2.27 8.20
CA GLU A 499 8.89 -1.12 7.57
C GLU A 499 10.35 -1.41 7.20
N TRP A 500 11.10 -2.15 8.03
CA TRP A 500 12.47 -2.61 7.70
C TRP A 500 12.46 -3.52 6.47
N LEU A 501 11.49 -4.43 6.36
CA LEU A 501 11.29 -5.29 5.21
C LEU A 501 10.95 -4.51 3.94
N LYS A 502 10.09 -3.48 4.03
CA LYS A 502 9.83 -2.58 2.90
C LYS A 502 11.09 -1.83 2.48
N ALA A 503 11.87 -1.31 3.42
CA ALA A 503 13.13 -0.62 3.13
C ALA A 503 14.17 -1.56 2.48
N LEU A 504 14.27 -2.80 2.96
CA LEU A 504 15.12 -3.84 2.36
C LEU A 504 14.66 -4.17 0.93
N ALA A 505 13.36 -4.40 0.73
CA ALA A 505 12.78 -4.66 -0.58
C ALA A 505 13.02 -3.47 -1.53
N GLN A 506 12.85 -2.24 -1.05
CA GLN A 506 13.09 -1.00 -1.78
C GLN A 506 14.56 -0.89 -2.20
N LYS A 507 15.53 -0.99 -1.28
CA LYS A 507 16.97 -1.06 -1.59
C LYS A 507 17.25 -2.10 -2.66
N THR A 508 16.71 -3.30 -2.50
CA THR A 508 16.95 -4.44 -3.39
C THR A 508 16.37 -4.21 -4.79
N ARG A 509 15.15 -3.68 -4.92
CA ARG A 509 14.55 -3.30 -6.21
C ARG A 509 15.34 -2.20 -6.93
N TRP A 510 15.98 -1.28 -6.21
CA TRP A 510 16.86 -0.28 -6.82
C TRP A 510 18.22 -0.85 -7.25
N CYS A 511 18.79 -1.81 -6.50
CA CYS A 511 19.97 -2.56 -6.94
C CYS A 511 19.66 -3.33 -8.24
N GLU A 512 18.52 -4.03 -8.28
CA GLU A 512 18.02 -4.71 -9.48
C GLU A 512 17.80 -3.75 -10.65
N GLU A 513 17.16 -2.59 -10.44
CA GLU A 513 16.91 -1.60 -11.51
C GLU A 513 18.21 -1.10 -12.14
N VAL A 514 19.23 -0.80 -11.32
CA VAL A 514 20.56 -0.41 -11.84
C VAL A 514 21.20 -1.55 -12.64
N ALA A 515 21.18 -2.78 -12.12
CA ALA A 515 21.75 -3.94 -12.82
C ALA A 515 21.02 -4.26 -14.14
N LEU A 516 19.68 -4.26 -14.12
CA LEU A 516 18.85 -4.51 -15.30
C LEU A 516 19.01 -3.42 -16.35
N LEU A 517 19.08 -2.13 -15.99
CA LEU A 517 19.26 -1.05 -16.96
C LEU A 517 20.60 -1.15 -17.70
N HIS A 518 21.69 -1.55 -17.03
CA HIS A 518 22.97 -1.82 -17.70
C HIS A 518 22.86 -2.99 -18.68
N GLU A 519 22.24 -4.10 -18.27
CA GLU A 519 22.08 -5.28 -19.11
C GLU A 519 21.08 -5.03 -20.26
N GLU A 520 20.03 -4.22 -20.07
CA GLU A 520 19.12 -3.75 -21.14
C GLU A 520 19.88 -2.93 -22.19
N MET A 521 20.75 -2.00 -21.76
CA MET A 521 21.59 -1.22 -22.67
C MET A 521 22.53 -2.13 -23.47
N LYS A 522 23.20 -3.09 -22.82
CA LYS A 522 24.05 -4.10 -23.48
C LYS A 522 23.27 -4.99 -24.46
N ARG A 523 22.14 -5.55 -24.03
CA ARG A 523 21.26 -6.41 -24.84
C ARG A 523 20.65 -5.67 -26.02
N THR A 524 20.35 -4.38 -25.88
CA THR A 524 19.87 -3.56 -27.00
C THR A 524 20.91 -3.47 -28.10
N CYS A 525 22.18 -3.18 -27.78
CA CYS A 525 23.26 -3.17 -28.77
C CYS A 525 23.50 -4.55 -29.38
N LEU A 526 23.53 -5.61 -28.58
CA LEU A 526 23.67 -6.99 -29.08
C LEU A 526 22.52 -7.40 -30.02
N SER A 527 21.29 -7.00 -29.70
CA SER A 527 20.12 -7.26 -30.54
C SER A 527 20.15 -6.47 -31.85
N LEU A 528 20.64 -5.22 -31.84
CA LEU A 528 20.86 -4.44 -33.05
C LEU A 528 21.91 -5.10 -33.95
N ARG A 529 23.05 -5.53 -33.40
CA ARG A 529 24.11 -6.26 -34.14
C ARG A 529 23.60 -7.60 -34.69
N PHE A 530 22.84 -8.37 -33.92
CA PHE A 530 22.20 -9.59 -34.40
C PHE A 530 21.29 -9.30 -35.61
N LYS A 531 20.49 -8.23 -35.53
CA LYS A 531 19.63 -7.81 -36.64
C LYS A 531 20.42 -7.23 -37.83
N VAL A 532 21.58 -6.61 -37.64
CA VAL A 532 22.50 -6.22 -38.75
C VAL A 532 22.87 -7.45 -39.57
N ASN A 533 23.28 -8.54 -38.90
CA ASN A 533 23.67 -9.80 -39.54
C ASN A 533 22.48 -10.49 -40.24
N GLU A 534 21.30 -10.52 -39.59
CA GLU A 534 20.06 -11.05 -40.18
C GLU A 534 19.71 -10.32 -41.50
N TRP A 535 19.81 -8.99 -41.53
CA TRP A 535 19.56 -8.21 -42.73
C TRP A 535 20.66 -8.32 -43.80
N GLN A 536 21.90 -8.62 -43.43
CA GLN A 536 22.96 -8.96 -44.40
C GLN A 536 22.67 -10.32 -45.05
N GLN A 537 22.34 -11.34 -44.26
CA GLN A 537 21.92 -12.65 -44.78
C GLN A 537 20.70 -12.54 -45.70
N HIS A 538 19.75 -11.66 -45.41
CA HIS A 538 18.62 -11.37 -46.31
C HIS A 538 19.02 -10.66 -47.62
N ALA A 539 20.13 -9.92 -47.64
CA ALA A 539 20.68 -9.36 -48.87
C ALA A 539 21.38 -10.45 -49.70
N ASP A 540 22.16 -11.32 -49.05
CA ASP A 540 22.90 -12.41 -49.68
C ASP A 540 22.00 -13.54 -50.22
N GLN A 541 20.74 -13.62 -49.77
CA GLN A 541 19.75 -14.59 -50.25
C GLN A 541 19.33 -14.33 -51.71
N VAL A 542 19.99 -15.01 -52.65
CA VAL A 542 19.62 -15.01 -54.07
C VAL A 542 18.35 -15.83 -54.30
N ASN A 543 17.19 -15.18 -54.25
CA ASN A 543 15.95 -15.78 -54.72
C ASN A 543 15.84 -15.68 -56.25
N THR A 544 16.03 -16.82 -56.92
CA THR A 544 15.99 -16.95 -58.39
C THR A 544 14.57 -16.97 -58.96
N ALA A 545 13.54 -17.21 -58.14
CA ALA A 545 12.14 -17.25 -58.57
C ALA A 545 11.51 -15.87 -58.78
N VAL A 546 12.27 -14.78 -58.63
CA VAL A 546 11.83 -13.39 -58.80
C VAL A 546 12.64 -12.69 -59.89
N VAL A 547 11.96 -11.80 -60.62
CA VAL A 547 12.55 -10.95 -61.67
C VAL A 547 13.71 -10.13 -61.12
N GLU A 548 14.75 -9.94 -61.95
CA GLU A 548 16.01 -9.26 -61.61
C GLU A 548 15.81 -7.90 -60.91
N GLU A 549 14.87 -7.09 -61.38
CA GLU A 549 14.54 -5.77 -60.84
C GLU A 549 14.08 -5.85 -59.38
N VAL A 550 13.18 -6.80 -59.08
CA VAL A 550 12.68 -7.07 -57.72
C VAL A 550 13.81 -7.62 -56.84
N ARG A 551 14.70 -8.44 -57.40
CA ARG A 551 15.87 -8.96 -56.67
C ARG A 551 16.82 -7.84 -56.26
N ARG A 552 17.16 -6.92 -57.17
CA ARG A 552 17.96 -5.72 -56.88
C ARG A 552 17.30 -4.83 -55.83
N GLY A 553 15.98 -4.62 -55.94
CA GLY A 553 15.20 -3.86 -54.96
C GLY A 553 15.25 -4.48 -53.56
N ARG A 554 15.06 -5.80 -53.44
CA ARG A 554 15.15 -6.54 -52.18
C ARG A 554 16.55 -6.46 -51.57
N HIS A 555 17.59 -6.70 -52.36
CA HIS A 555 18.99 -6.59 -51.92
C HIS A 555 19.31 -5.17 -51.42
N ALA A 556 18.96 -4.12 -52.18
CA ALA A 556 19.18 -2.74 -51.77
C ALA A 556 18.38 -2.37 -50.50
N TYR A 557 17.16 -2.87 -50.35
CA TYR A 557 16.35 -2.68 -49.14
C TYR A 557 16.96 -3.38 -47.92
N ALA A 558 17.42 -4.62 -48.06
CA ALA A 558 18.04 -5.39 -46.99
C ALA A 558 19.35 -4.72 -46.50
N LEU A 559 20.23 -4.30 -47.42
CA LEU A 559 21.42 -3.52 -47.08
C LEU A 559 21.08 -2.19 -46.39
N LYS A 560 20.05 -1.47 -46.85
CA LYS A 560 19.56 -0.25 -46.19
C LYS A 560 19.06 -0.51 -44.76
N GLN A 561 18.33 -1.59 -44.54
CA GLN A 561 17.85 -2.01 -43.22
C GLN A 561 19.00 -2.44 -42.27
N SER A 562 20.04 -3.08 -42.81
CA SER A 562 21.26 -3.38 -42.08
C SER A 562 22.00 -2.10 -41.66
N MET A 563 22.31 -1.21 -42.60
CA MET A 563 22.99 0.07 -42.37
C MET A 563 22.27 0.94 -41.32
N TYR A 564 20.94 0.98 -41.30
CA TYR A 564 20.21 1.74 -40.27
C TYR A 564 20.41 1.19 -38.85
N ARG A 565 20.46 -0.13 -38.69
CA ARG A 565 20.67 -0.79 -37.38
C ARG A 565 22.12 -0.70 -36.93
N GLU A 566 23.06 -0.79 -37.86
CA GLU A 566 24.49 -0.58 -37.61
C GLU A 566 24.74 0.84 -37.09
N ARG A 567 24.22 1.86 -37.78
CA ARG A 567 24.28 3.26 -37.32
C ARG A 567 23.61 3.47 -35.96
N MET A 568 22.50 2.80 -35.70
CA MET A 568 21.81 2.86 -34.41
C MET A 568 22.65 2.23 -33.28
N SER A 569 23.25 1.06 -33.53
CA SER A 569 24.14 0.38 -32.58
C SER A 569 25.37 1.24 -32.28
N GLY A 570 26.06 1.73 -33.31
CA GLY A 570 27.23 2.60 -33.14
C GLY A 570 26.91 3.90 -32.39
N ALA A 571 25.75 4.51 -32.63
CA ALA A 571 25.30 5.67 -31.86
C ALA A 571 25.03 5.31 -30.39
N PHE A 572 24.32 4.20 -30.12
CA PHE A 572 24.00 3.76 -28.76
C PHE A 572 25.28 3.42 -27.99
N GLU A 573 26.20 2.68 -28.61
CA GLU A 573 27.51 2.33 -28.05
C GLU A 573 28.35 3.58 -27.74
N ALA A 574 28.39 4.58 -28.63
CA ALA A 574 29.09 5.84 -28.37
C ALA A 574 28.47 6.66 -27.20
N MET A 575 27.15 6.60 -27.01
CA MET A 575 26.45 7.27 -25.91
C MET A 575 26.58 6.53 -24.58
N TRP A 576 26.62 5.19 -24.62
CA TRP A 576 26.54 4.32 -23.44
C TRP A 576 27.89 3.79 -22.96
N GLY A 577 28.89 3.67 -23.84
CA GLY A 577 30.17 2.99 -23.56
C GLY A 577 31.01 3.61 -22.44
N ARG A 578 30.76 4.85 -22.02
CA ARG A 578 31.38 5.46 -20.83
C ARG A 578 30.62 5.25 -19.51
N LYS A 579 29.39 4.72 -19.56
CA LYS A 579 28.53 4.43 -18.41
C LYS A 579 28.17 2.95 -18.25
N ALA A 580 28.52 2.11 -19.23
CA ALA A 580 28.28 0.66 -19.18
C ALA A 580 29.25 -0.10 -18.25
N ASN A 581 30.39 0.50 -17.90
CA ASN A 581 31.37 -0.05 -16.96
C ASN A 581 30.97 0.28 -15.51
N TRP A 582 29.79 -0.20 -15.10
CA TRP A 582 29.44 -0.28 -13.69
C TRP A 582 29.79 -1.69 -13.21
N GLU A 583 30.81 -1.77 -12.37
CA GLU A 583 30.99 -2.94 -11.51
C GLU A 583 29.92 -2.87 -10.42
N PRO A 584 29.26 -3.99 -10.09
CA PRO A 584 28.41 -4.02 -8.92
C PRO A 584 29.28 -3.66 -7.72
N VAL A 585 28.86 -2.62 -6.98
CA VAL A 585 29.38 -2.42 -5.62
C VAL A 585 29.12 -3.74 -4.89
N GLY A 586 30.16 -4.29 -4.28
CA GLY A 586 30.05 -5.50 -3.47
C GLY A 586 28.98 -5.33 -2.39
N ASP A 587 28.57 -6.41 -1.74
CA ASP A 587 27.61 -6.32 -0.65
C ASP A 587 28.27 -5.76 0.63
N ASP A 588 28.89 -4.58 0.53
CA ASP A 588 29.64 -3.83 1.55
C ASP A 588 28.71 -3.26 2.67
N GLY A 589 27.52 -3.84 2.80
CA GLY A 589 26.54 -3.67 3.86
C GLY A 589 26.05 -5.00 4.46
N VAL A 590 26.51 -6.13 3.94
CA VAL A 590 26.48 -7.44 4.60
C VAL A 590 27.90 -7.76 5.03
N GLU A 591 28.22 -7.37 6.27
CA GLU A 591 29.23 -8.09 7.02
C GLU A 591 28.79 -9.55 7.09
N SER A 592 29.45 -10.40 6.30
CA SER A 592 29.49 -11.82 6.53
C SER A 592 30.31 -12.06 7.81
N ASP A 593 29.69 -11.80 8.96
CA ASP A 593 30.12 -12.34 10.25
C ASP A 593 29.84 -13.86 10.26
N SER A 594 30.53 -14.55 9.38
CA SER A 594 30.78 -15.98 9.35
C SER A 594 32.25 -16.16 9.70
N SER A 595 32.58 -15.88 10.96
CA SER A 595 33.72 -16.53 11.59
C SER A 595 33.36 -18.00 11.82
N ASP A 596 34.25 -18.86 11.34
CA ASP A 596 34.37 -20.30 11.58
C ASP A 596 33.74 -21.27 10.55
N ASP A 597 34.68 -22.10 10.04
CA ASP A 597 34.59 -23.44 9.44
C ASP A 597 34.07 -23.66 8.00
N ASP A 598 35.05 -23.61 7.08
CA ASP A 598 35.31 -24.55 5.96
C ASP A 598 34.12 -25.33 5.35
N VAL A 599 33.56 -24.80 4.25
CA VAL A 599 33.10 -25.63 3.13
C VAL A 599 33.52 -24.98 1.80
N GLN A 600 34.34 -25.70 1.04
CA GLN A 600 34.69 -25.33 -0.33
C GLN A 600 33.45 -25.37 -1.24
N VAL A 601 33.16 -24.28 -1.95
CA VAL A 601 32.18 -24.26 -3.05
C VAL A 601 32.92 -23.96 -4.33
N GLU A 602 32.87 -24.89 -5.29
CA GLU A 602 33.55 -24.80 -6.57
C GLU A 602 33.03 -23.63 -7.41
N GLU A 603 33.94 -22.97 -8.14
CA GLU A 603 33.60 -21.94 -9.12
C GLU A 603 32.74 -22.53 -10.26
N VAL A 604 31.49 -22.06 -10.37
CA VAL A 604 30.72 -22.20 -11.60
C VAL A 604 30.76 -20.86 -12.34
N SER A 605 31.66 -20.76 -13.31
CA SER A 605 31.75 -19.63 -14.24
C SER A 605 30.43 -19.37 -14.98
N ILE A 606 30.20 -18.08 -15.28
CA ILE A 606 29.04 -17.53 -16.02
C ILE A 606 29.15 -17.80 -17.53
#